data_AF-C4KZA5-F1
#
_entry.id   AF-C4KZA5-F1
#
_cell.length_a   1.000
_cell.length_b   1.000
_cell.length_c   1.000
_cell.angle_alpha   90.00
_cell.angle_beta   90.00
_cell.angle_gamma   90.00
#
_symmetry.space_group_name_H-M   'P 1'
#
loop_
_entity.id
_entity.type
_entity.pdbx_description
1 polymer ?
#
loop_
_entity_poly.entity_id
_entity_poly.type
_entity_poly.pdbx_seq_one_letter_code
_entity_poly.pdbx_strand_id
1 'polypeptide(L)'
;MLPTLDERLVDQIRLKNRQALEHLYSRYESLLYRYALHLNDHPATAEAALTDLFCRIWQQRLHFNPHSETIRATLIRSLEEIMHYMKEDKSDSNTSKIPSA
;
A
#
# COMPACT_ATOMS: atom_id res chain seq x y z
N MET A 1 26.01 -8.14 -6.95
CA MET A 1 24.75 -8.80 -7.34
C MET A 1 24.06 -7.93 -8.38
N LEU A 2 23.40 -8.55 -9.38
CA LEU A 2 22.54 -7.81 -10.30
C LEU A 2 21.23 -7.45 -9.59
N PRO A 3 20.65 -6.26 -9.86
CA PRO A 3 19.36 -5.89 -9.27
C PRO A 3 18.26 -6.82 -9.81
N THR A 4 17.36 -7.20 -8.92
CA THR A 4 16.14 -7.94 -9.21
C THR A 4 15.19 -7.11 -10.09
N LEU A 5 14.22 -7.78 -10.73
CA LEU A 5 13.21 -7.09 -11.52
C LEU A 5 12.47 -6.02 -10.70
N ASP A 6 12.11 -6.34 -9.45
CA ASP A 6 11.34 -5.45 -8.60
C ASP A 6 12.16 -4.20 -8.22
N GLU A 7 13.46 -4.37 -7.93
CA GLU A 7 14.38 -3.25 -7.69
C GLU A 7 14.49 -2.35 -8.92
N ARG A 8 14.59 -2.95 -10.12
CA ARG A 8 14.62 -2.18 -11.38
C ARG A 8 13.32 -1.41 -11.62
N LEU A 9 12.16 -2.00 -11.29
CA LEU A 9 10.88 -1.31 -11.38
C LEU A 9 10.83 -0.12 -10.42
N VAL A 10 11.31 -0.27 -9.18
CA VAL A 10 11.39 0.82 -8.20
C VAL A 10 12.30 1.94 -8.69
N ASP A 11 13.45 1.63 -9.27
CA ASP A 11 14.33 2.64 -9.85
C ASP A 11 13.67 3.40 -11.01
N GLN A 12 12.89 2.70 -11.84
CA GLN A 12 12.11 3.35 -12.90
C GLN A 12 10.97 4.21 -12.34
N ILE A 13 10.29 3.77 -11.28
CA ILE A 13 9.25 4.55 -10.60
C ILE A 13 9.85 5.86 -10.07
N ARG A 14 11.05 5.83 -9.47
CA ARG A 14 11.79 7.05 -9.04
C ARG A 14 11.99 8.05 -10.19
N LEU A 15 12.23 7.54 -11.39
CA LEU A 15 12.38 8.32 -12.63
C LEU A 15 11.04 8.76 -13.26
N LYS A 16 9.92 8.71 -12.50
CA LYS A 16 8.56 9.04 -12.96
C LYS A 16 8.05 8.14 -14.10
N ASN A 17 8.58 6.93 -14.24
CA ASN A 17 8.04 5.96 -15.19
C ASN A 17 6.74 5.36 -14.64
N ARG A 18 5.60 5.86 -15.11
CA ARG A 18 4.28 5.36 -14.69
C ARG A 18 4.06 3.89 -15.04
N GLN A 19 4.57 3.45 -16.19
CA GLN A 19 4.43 2.05 -16.61
C GLN A 19 5.14 1.10 -15.64
N ALA A 20 6.26 1.52 -15.03
CA ALA A 20 6.93 0.72 -14.02
C ALA A 20 6.09 0.54 -12.74
N LEU A 21 5.31 1.55 -12.36
CA LEU A 21 4.34 1.43 -11.26
C LEU A 21 3.23 0.43 -11.60
N GLU A 22 2.69 0.52 -12.81
CA GLU A 22 1.64 -0.39 -13.30
C GLU A 22 2.14 -1.86 -13.33
N HIS A 23 3.39 -2.08 -13.75
CA HIS A 23 4.02 -3.41 -13.70
C HIS A 23 4.21 -3.92 -12.28
N LEU A 24 4.65 -3.04 -11.36
CA LEU A 24 4.80 -3.41 -9.95
C LEU A 24 3.42 -3.73 -9.33
N TYR A 25 2.39 -2.95 -9.66
CA TYR A 25 1.01 -3.19 -9.25
C TYR A 25 0.53 -4.57 -9.73
N SER A 26 0.55 -4.82 -11.04
CA SER A 26 0.04 -6.07 -11.62
C SER A 26 0.72 -7.31 -11.03
N ARG A 27 2.01 -7.20 -10.70
CA ARG A 27 2.78 -8.30 -10.09
C ARG A 27 2.38 -8.62 -8.65
N TYR A 28 1.98 -7.61 -7.88
CA TYR A 28 1.72 -7.73 -6.45
C TYR A 28 0.23 -7.63 -6.07
N GLU A 29 -0.63 -7.18 -6.98
CA GLU A 29 -2.07 -6.98 -6.78
C GLU A 29 -2.73 -8.20 -6.14
N SER A 30 -2.67 -9.38 -6.77
CA SER A 30 -3.37 -10.56 -6.25
C SER A 30 -2.84 -11.02 -4.88
N LEU A 31 -1.54 -10.85 -4.61
CA LEU A 31 -0.96 -11.20 -3.32
C LEU A 31 -1.42 -10.23 -2.23
N LEU A 32 -1.26 -8.93 -2.47
CA LEU A 32 -1.57 -7.88 -1.52
C LEU A 32 -3.07 -7.81 -1.26
N TYR A 33 -3.90 -7.99 -2.29
CA TYR A 33 -5.35 -8.00 -2.15
C TYR A 33 -5.83 -9.15 -1.26
N ARG A 34 -5.34 -10.37 -1.52
CA ARG A 34 -5.64 -11.54 -0.67
C ARG A 34 -5.15 -11.33 0.76
N TYR A 35 -3.97 -10.75 0.94
CA TYR A 35 -3.42 -10.45 2.25
C TYR A 35 -4.30 -9.44 3.02
N ALA A 36 -4.71 -8.36 2.37
CA ALA A 36 -5.60 -7.36 2.96
C ALA A 36 -6.98 -7.93 3.31
N LEU A 37 -7.54 -8.78 2.44
CA LEU A 37 -8.77 -9.51 2.72
C LEU A 37 -8.66 -10.37 3.97
N HIS A 38 -7.57 -11.12 4.14
CA HIS A 38 -7.36 -11.95 5.32
C HIS A 38 -7.24 -11.16 6.63
N LEU A 39 -6.89 -9.87 6.58
CA LEU A 39 -6.71 -9.05 7.79
C LEU A 39 -7.98 -8.35 8.26
N ASN A 40 -8.90 -8.01 7.35
CA ASN A 40 -10.10 -7.21 7.69
C ASN A 40 -11.43 -7.77 7.15
N ASP A 41 -11.42 -8.88 6.41
CA ASP A 41 -12.59 -9.57 5.81
C ASP A 41 -13.55 -8.65 5.02
N HIS A 42 -13.08 -7.48 4.58
CA HIS A 42 -13.90 -6.49 3.90
C HIS A 42 -13.30 -6.10 2.54
N PRO A 43 -13.86 -6.59 1.42
CA PRO A 43 -13.34 -6.35 0.07
C PRO A 43 -13.10 -4.87 -0.25
N ALA A 44 -14.06 -4.00 0.06
CA ALA A 44 -13.93 -2.57 -0.22
C ALA A 44 -12.77 -1.92 0.56
N THR A 45 -12.46 -2.40 1.77
CA THR A 45 -11.32 -1.89 2.55
C THR A 45 -9.99 -2.43 1.99
N ALA A 46 -9.97 -3.68 1.52
CA ALA A 46 -8.79 -4.24 0.85
C ALA A 46 -8.46 -3.47 -0.45
N GLU A 47 -9.45 -3.19 -1.30
CA GLU A 47 -9.27 -2.40 -2.52
C GLU A 47 -8.79 -0.97 -2.22
N ALA A 48 -9.39 -0.31 -1.24
CA ALA A 48 -9.00 1.03 -0.82
C ALA A 48 -7.55 1.07 -0.29
N ALA A 49 -7.17 0.09 0.53
CA ALA A 49 -5.82 -0.02 1.08
C ALA A 49 -4.77 -0.26 -0.01
N LEU A 50 -5.06 -1.12 -0.99
CA LEU A 50 -4.19 -1.30 -2.16
C LEU A 50 -4.05 0.00 -2.96
N THR A 51 -5.16 0.67 -3.23
CA THR A 51 -5.15 1.94 -3.98
C THR A 51 -4.30 2.98 -3.27
N ASP A 52 -4.50 3.16 -1.96
CA ASP A 52 -3.73 4.10 -1.15
C ASP A 52 -2.24 3.75 -1.13
N LEU A 53 -1.89 2.46 -1.01
CA LEU A 53 -0.51 2.00 -1.05
C LEU A 53 0.23 2.45 -2.33
N PHE A 54 -0.34 2.15 -3.49
CA PHE A 54 0.33 2.49 -4.76
C PHE A 54 0.30 4.00 -5.05
N CYS A 55 -0.73 4.71 -4.59
CA CYS A 55 -0.74 6.17 -4.60
C CYS A 55 0.39 6.76 -3.75
N ARG A 56 0.58 6.27 -2.52
CA ARG A 56 1.67 6.70 -1.64
C ARG A 56 3.04 6.41 -2.25
N ILE A 57 3.24 5.21 -2.82
CA ILE A 57 4.47 4.86 -3.53
C ILE A 57 4.75 5.85 -4.66
N TRP A 58 3.75 6.23 -5.45
CA TRP A 58 3.92 7.20 -6.53
C TRP A 58 4.26 8.61 -6.03
N GLN A 59 3.52 9.08 -5.01
CA GLN A 59 3.70 10.40 -4.42
C GLN A 59 5.06 10.54 -3.73
N GLN A 60 5.48 9.50 -3.00
CA GLN A 60 6.71 9.43 -2.22
C GLN A 60 7.82 8.62 -2.91
N ARG A 61 7.75 8.44 -4.23
CA ARG A 61 8.66 7.57 -5.03
C ARG A 61 10.15 7.75 -4.75
N LEU A 62 10.59 8.97 -4.45
CA LEU A 62 12.00 9.28 -4.14
C LEU A 62 12.43 8.76 -2.75
N HIS A 63 11.49 8.60 -1.84
CA HIS A 63 11.69 8.13 -0.47
C HIS A 63 11.35 6.65 -0.30
N PHE A 64 10.71 6.01 -1.29
CA PHE A 64 10.46 4.58 -1.29
C PHE A 64 11.79 3.83 -1.37
N ASN A 65 12.29 3.36 -0.23
CA ASN A 65 13.58 2.72 -0.14
C ASN A 65 13.54 1.42 0.68
N PRO A 66 13.75 0.26 0.06
CA PRO A 66 13.88 -1.01 0.74
C PRO A 66 15.32 -1.15 1.25
N HIS A 67 15.67 -0.48 2.34
CA HIS A 67 17.06 -0.38 2.82
C HIS A 67 17.65 -1.74 3.27
N SER A 68 16.80 -2.68 3.70
CA SER A 68 17.23 -4.01 4.20
C SER A 68 16.20 -5.12 3.98
N GLU A 69 15.08 -4.81 3.32
CA GLU A 69 13.95 -5.71 3.11
C GLU A 69 13.75 -5.96 1.62
N THR A 70 13.15 -7.10 1.27
CA THR A 70 12.69 -7.32 -0.11
C THR A 70 11.54 -6.38 -0.43
N ILE A 71 11.37 -5.99 -1.70
CA ILE A 71 10.22 -5.17 -2.15
C ILE A 71 8.89 -5.75 -1.65
N ARG A 72 8.74 -7.08 -1.72
CA ARG A 72 7.57 -7.79 -1.22
C ARG A 72 7.30 -7.51 0.27
N ALA A 73 8.32 -7.62 1.12
CA ALA A 73 8.17 -7.41 2.56
C ALA A 73 7.80 -5.94 2.87
N THR A 74 8.45 -4.99 2.20
CA THR A 74 8.13 -3.57 2.34
C THR A 74 6.70 -3.26 1.90
N LEU A 75 6.22 -3.84 0.78
CA LEU A 75 4.84 -3.66 0.33
C LEU A 75 3.82 -4.22 1.33
N ILE A 76 4.08 -5.40 1.88
CA ILE A 76 3.21 -6.01 2.91
C ILE A 76 3.16 -5.13 4.15
N ARG A 77 4.31 -4.69 4.65
CA ARG A 77 4.38 -3.81 5.82
C ARG A 77 3.63 -2.49 5.59
N SER A 78 3.86 -1.82 4.47
CA SER A 78 3.16 -0.57 4.15
C SER A 78 1.65 -0.77 4.01
N LEU A 79 1.21 -1.93 3.51
CA LEU A 79 -0.21 -2.29 3.47
C LEU A 79 -0.81 -2.48 4.87
N GLU A 80 -0.09 -3.13 5.78
CA GLU A 80 -0.50 -3.29 7.18
C GLU A 80 -0.64 -1.94 7.88
N GLU A 81 0.35 -1.06 7.72
CA GLU A 81 0.33 0.30 8.27
C GLU A 81 -0.92 1.06 7.79
N ILE A 82 -1.20 1.05 6.48
CA ILE A 82 -2.40 1.69 5.91
C ILE A 82 -3.69 1.11 6.50
N MET A 83 -3.80 -0.21 6.57
CA MET A 83 -5.00 -0.85 7.10
C MET A 83 -5.20 -0.60 8.59
N HIS A 84 -4.11 -0.49 9.35
CA HIS A 84 -4.16 -0.10 10.76
C HIS A 84 -4.77 1.29 10.92
N TYR A 85 -4.26 2.28 10.17
CA TYR A 85 -4.82 3.63 10.17
C TYR A 85 -6.29 3.68 9.74
N MET A 86 -6.68 2.92 8.72
CA MET A 86 -8.08 2.84 8.26
C MET A 86 -9.04 2.24 9.31
N LYS A 87 -8.53 1.39 10.22
CA LYS A 87 -9.31 0.82 11.32
C LYS A 87 -9.50 1.84 12.46
N GLU A 88 -8.48 2.64 12.74
CA GLU A 88 -8.51 3.69 13.77
C GLU A 88 -9.46 4.83 13.35
N ASP A 89 -9.41 5.27 12.10
CA ASP A 89 -10.24 6.37 11.56
C ASP A 89 -11.76 6.04 11.58
N LYS A 90 -12.11 4.76 11.41
CA LYS A 90 -13.49 4.26 11.56
C LYS A 90 -13.96 4.23 13.02
N SER A 91 -13.05 4.15 13.99
CA SER A 91 -13.42 4.14 15.42
C SER A 91 -13.71 5.55 15.95
N ASP A 92 -12.98 6.57 15.47
CA ASP A 92 -13.21 7.97 15.88
C ASP A 92 -14.47 8.59 15.25
N SER A 93 -14.89 8.11 14.08
CA SER A 93 -16.11 8.59 13.43
C SER A 93 -17.43 8.15 14.12
N ASN A 94 -17.37 7.24 15.10
CA ASN A 94 -18.57 6.75 15.82
C ASN A 94 -18.80 7.43 17.20
N THR A 95 -17.95 8.38 17.61
CA THR A 95 -18.11 9.12 18.89
C THR A 95 -18.65 10.54 18.73
N SER A 96 -18.86 11.02 17.49
CA SER A 96 -19.45 12.34 17.23
C SER A 96 -20.84 12.28 16.61
N LYS A 97 -21.80 11.62 17.26
CA LYS A 97 -23.24 11.90 17.06
C LYS A 97 -24.06 11.86 18.36
N ILE A 98 -24.24 13.08 18.93
CA ILE A 98 -25.47 13.69 19.54
C ILE A 98 -25.81 13.26 21.01
N PRO A 99 -26.43 14.09 21.91
CA PRO A 99 -27.00 15.46 21.80
C PRO A 99 -26.62 16.48 22.91
N SER A 100 -26.95 17.75 22.68
CA SER A 100 -27.66 18.62 23.66
C SER A 100 -28.57 19.54 22.84
N ALA A 101 -29.89 19.34 22.77
CA ALA A 101 -30.90 19.59 23.80
C ALA A 101 -30.91 21.06 24.24
#